data_AF-A0A1V6K5H5-F1
#
_entry.id   AF-A0A1V6K5H5-F1
#
_cell.length_a   1.000
_cell.length_b   1.000
_cell.length_c   1.000
_cell.angle_alpha   90.00
_cell.angle_beta   90.00
_cell.angle_gamma   90.00
#
_symmetry.space_group_name_H-M   'P 1'
#
loop_
_entity.id
_entity.type
_entity.pdbx_description
1 polymer ?
#
loop_
_entity_poly.entity_id
_entity_poly.type
_entity_poly.pdbx_seq_one_letter_code
_entity_poly.pdbx_strand_id
1 'polypeptide(L)'
;MVYDKENETRIETNIFPDLGRKEAQEKVEELTKKIAELKDKITGETDPAVVEQLNQNIEQLQKQLNAYSKNEHLVNANKITNRKSRMRYIAKVREDYSRYSTYQVVRTNSRGLFTESDLLKDGDDIFYMKPVSNVFDTNKYTTLVAMLIFGLMVVIFINLAKRGKDLYIRPIAGLEEIDTAVGRATEMGRPIMYMMGYGSLGDVATIASMGILSLVAKKAAEYDIKLIVPVYNYIVMPVVQEIVRDAHYSVGRPDSYDKNSVFFLTDVQFAYVAGVNGIMIRERAATNFYMGYFAAEALLMTETGNGIGAYQIAGTDAITQIPFFITTCDYTLIGEELYAASSYLNREPMQLGTLKAQDYYKFLIFAFVIAGAVLSTFQLTGLSELFPLK
;
A
#
# COMPACT_ATOMS: atom_id res chain seq x y z
N MET A 1 23.86 26.28 8.74
CA MET A 1 22.71 26.79 9.52
C MET A 1 21.70 27.36 8.56
N VAL A 2 21.98 28.48 7.90
CA VAL A 2 21.15 29.14 6.86
C VAL A 2 22.07 29.84 5.87
N TYR A 3 21.61 30.09 4.64
CA TYR A 3 22.27 31.01 3.70
C TYR A 3 21.80 32.43 3.97
N ASP A 4 22.73 33.35 4.25
CA ASP A 4 22.44 34.76 4.39
C ASP A 4 22.33 35.39 3.00
N LYS A 5 21.12 35.81 2.60
CA LYS A 5 20.86 36.39 1.28
C LYS A 5 21.52 37.76 1.10
N GLU A 6 21.59 38.57 2.15
CA GLU A 6 22.15 39.93 2.07
C GLU A 6 23.67 39.91 1.88
N ASN A 7 24.31 38.89 2.44
CA ASN A 7 25.77 38.73 2.45
C ASN A 7 26.26 37.57 1.59
N GLU A 8 25.37 36.94 0.81
CA GLU A 8 25.61 35.83 -0.12
C GLU A 8 26.45 34.67 0.47
N THR A 9 26.37 34.46 1.79
CA THR A 9 27.27 33.57 2.52
C THR A 9 26.50 32.50 3.30
N ARG A 10 26.95 31.25 3.18
CA ARG A 10 26.43 30.15 4.01
C ARG A 10 27.02 30.19 5.41
N ILE A 11 26.17 30.36 6.40
CA ILE A 11 26.58 30.40 7.81
C ILE A 11 26.56 28.99 8.39
N GLU A 12 27.64 28.59 9.04
CA GLU A 12 27.76 27.32 9.74
C GLU A 12 28.14 27.54 11.20
N THR A 13 27.52 26.78 12.10
CA THR A 13 27.75 26.92 13.55
C THR A 13 27.60 25.57 14.24
N ASN A 14 28.38 25.36 15.29
CA ASN A 14 28.35 24.13 16.07
C ASN A 14 27.06 24.01 16.91
N ILE A 15 26.63 22.77 17.13
CA ILE A 15 25.49 22.43 18.00
C ILE A 15 25.87 22.66 19.47
N PHE A 16 27.15 22.52 19.81
CA PHE A 16 27.66 22.80 21.15
C PHE A 16 27.78 24.33 21.36
N PRO A 17 27.16 24.90 22.42
CA PRO A 17 27.17 26.35 22.66
C PRO A 17 28.56 26.97 22.75
N ASP A 18 29.45 26.37 23.54
CA ASP A 18 30.78 26.94 23.81
C ASP A 18 31.68 26.91 22.56
N LEU A 19 31.67 25.78 21.84
CA LEU A 19 32.37 25.64 20.56
C LEU A 19 31.78 26.57 19.50
N GLY A 20 30.45 26.67 19.40
CA GLY A 20 29.80 27.53 18.41
C GLY A 20 30.05 29.02 18.61
N ARG A 21 30.19 29.48 19.86
CA ARG A 21 30.61 30.86 20.18
C ARG A 21 32.07 31.09 19.83
N LYS A 22 32.94 30.17 20.23
CA LYS A 22 34.37 30.23 19.97
C LYS A 22 34.67 30.26 18.47
N GLU A 23 34.09 29.33 17.71
CA GLU A 23 34.21 29.28 16.24
C GLU A 23 33.71 30.57 15.57
N ALA A 24 32.63 31.17 16.07
CA ALA A 24 32.11 32.43 15.52
C ALA A 24 33.07 33.60 15.79
N GLN A 25 33.65 33.68 16.99
CA GLN A 25 34.65 34.70 17.35
C GLN A 25 35.94 34.53 16.55
N GLU A 26 36.47 33.31 16.47
CA GLU A 26 37.67 32.98 15.70
C GLU A 26 37.50 33.34 14.22
N LYS A 27 36.34 33.01 13.63
CA LYS A 27 36.05 33.39 12.24
C LYS A 27 35.98 34.90 12.03
N VAL A 28 35.41 35.67 12.96
CA VAL A 28 35.38 37.13 12.87
C VAL A 28 36.81 37.70 12.95
N GLU A 29 37.62 37.21 13.90
CA GLU A 29 39.03 37.63 14.03
C GLU A 29 39.85 37.27 12.78
N GLU A 30 39.68 36.06 12.24
CA GLU A 30 40.36 35.62 11.02
C GLU A 30 39.99 36.49 9.81
N LEU A 31 38.69 36.75 9.62
CA LEU A 31 38.19 37.59 8.53
C LEU A 31 38.67 39.04 8.66
N THR A 32 38.69 39.61 9.87
CA THR A 32 39.23 40.97 10.08
C THR A 32 40.72 41.06 9.75
N LYS A 33 41.53 40.06 10.15
CA LYS A 33 42.96 40.00 9.82
C LYS A 33 43.19 39.88 8.32
N LYS A 34 42.48 38.98 7.63
CA LYS A 34 42.57 38.82 6.16
C LYS A 34 42.19 40.09 5.41
N ILE A 35 41.16 40.82 5.87
CA ILE A 35 40.78 42.10 5.28
C ILE A 35 41.89 43.15 5.49
N ALA A 36 42.51 43.20 6.66
CA ALA A 36 43.63 44.11 6.92
C ALA A 36 44.85 43.79 6.05
N GLU A 37 45.24 42.51 5.93
CA GLU A 37 46.34 42.06 5.07
C GLU A 37 46.12 42.39 3.60
N LEU A 38 44.88 42.25 3.10
CA LEU A 38 44.55 42.61 1.71
C LEU A 38 44.54 44.12 1.50
N LYS A 39 44.11 44.91 2.48
CA LYS A 39 44.21 46.37 2.44
C LYS A 39 45.67 46.84 2.42
N ASP A 40 46.54 46.21 3.20
CA ASP A 40 47.97 46.51 3.20
C ASP A 40 48.61 46.15 1.84
N LYS A 41 48.23 45.03 1.22
CA LYS A 41 48.68 44.68 -0.14
C LYS A 41 48.24 45.67 -1.21
N ILE A 42 47.06 46.27 -1.09
CA ILE A 42 46.60 47.33 -2.00
C ILE A 42 47.51 48.56 -1.91
N THR A 43 48.04 48.89 -0.73
CA THR A 43 48.92 50.08 -0.58
C THR A 43 50.29 49.94 -1.27
N GLY A 44 50.68 48.73 -1.66
CA GLY A 44 51.96 48.44 -2.33
C GLY A 44 51.85 48.07 -3.81
N GLU A 45 50.65 48.05 -4.39
CA GLU A 45 50.40 47.55 -5.75
C GLU A 45 49.97 48.69 -6.69
N THR A 46 50.56 48.75 -7.89
CA THR A 46 50.33 49.85 -8.86
C THR A 46 49.59 49.40 -10.12
N ASP A 47 49.36 48.10 -10.31
CA ASP A 47 48.58 47.58 -11.44
C ASP A 47 47.06 47.75 -11.19
N PRO A 48 46.34 48.55 -12.01
CA PRO A 48 44.91 48.80 -11.84
C PRO A 48 44.06 47.53 -11.84
N ALA A 49 44.42 46.50 -12.63
CA ALA A 49 43.65 45.26 -12.71
C ALA A 49 43.79 44.43 -11.43
N VAL A 50 44.97 44.43 -10.82
CA VAL A 50 45.24 43.72 -9.55
C VAL A 50 44.57 44.44 -8.38
N VAL A 51 44.55 45.78 -8.39
CA VAL A 51 43.85 46.58 -7.38
C VAL A 51 42.32 46.34 -7.43
N GLU A 52 41.73 46.26 -8.63
CA GLU A 52 40.31 45.93 -8.79
C GLU A 52 39.97 44.53 -8.27
N GLN A 53 40.80 43.53 -8.59
CA GLN A 53 40.64 42.17 -8.08
C GLN A 53 40.77 42.09 -6.55
N LEU A 54 41.71 42.82 -5.95
CA LEU A 54 41.87 42.89 -4.49
C LEU A 54 40.67 43.57 -3.82
N ASN A 55 40.09 44.60 -4.44
CA ASN A 55 38.87 45.24 -3.94
C ASN A 55 37.66 44.30 -3.96
N GLN A 56 37.46 43.54 -5.04
CA GLN A 56 36.42 42.51 -5.12
C GLN A 56 36.60 41.43 -4.03
N ASN A 57 37.84 41.00 -3.78
CA ASN A 57 38.15 40.04 -2.70
C ASN A 57 37.85 40.62 -1.31
N ILE A 58 38.17 41.89 -1.07
CA ILE A 58 37.85 42.57 0.18
C ILE A 58 36.33 42.67 0.36
N GLU A 59 35.59 43.00 -0.69
CA GLU A 59 34.12 43.08 -0.65
C GLU A 59 33.51 41.72 -0.28
N GLN A 60 33.96 40.63 -0.90
CA GLN A 60 33.52 39.27 -0.55
C GLN A 60 33.83 38.91 0.90
N LEU A 61 35.01 39.25 1.40
CA LEU A 61 35.36 39.01 2.81
C LEU A 61 34.58 39.89 3.78
N GLN A 62 34.23 41.12 3.39
CA GLN A 62 33.36 41.99 4.17
C GLN A 62 31.94 41.45 4.26
N LYS A 63 31.40 40.93 3.15
CA LYS A 63 30.12 40.20 3.14
C LYS A 63 30.17 39.00 4.10
N GLN A 64 31.21 38.18 4.04
CA GLN A 64 31.39 37.06 4.98
C GLN A 64 31.48 37.52 6.43
N LEU A 65 32.21 38.60 6.72
CA LEU A 65 32.32 39.17 8.06
C LEU A 65 30.97 39.65 8.58
N ASN A 66 30.19 40.33 7.75
CA ASN A 66 28.84 40.77 8.09
C ASN A 66 27.91 39.57 8.38
N ALA A 67 28.00 38.50 7.59
CA ALA A 67 27.22 37.27 7.82
C ALA A 67 27.53 36.61 9.19
N TYR A 68 28.79 36.60 9.64
CA TYR A 68 29.15 36.02 10.94
C TYR A 68 28.97 36.97 12.14
N SER A 69 28.95 38.28 11.92
CA SER A 69 28.85 39.28 13.00
C SER A 69 27.44 39.84 13.21
N LYS A 70 26.67 40.03 12.14
CA LYS A 70 25.38 40.74 12.16
C LYS A 70 24.16 39.84 11.95
N ASN A 71 24.33 38.62 11.47
CA ASN A 71 23.20 37.75 11.17
C ASN A 71 22.38 37.39 12.42
N GLU A 72 21.08 37.72 12.40
CA GLU A 72 20.17 37.57 13.55
C GLU A 72 20.07 36.12 14.03
N HIS A 73 20.05 35.14 13.11
CA HIS A 73 19.92 33.74 13.47
C HIS A 73 21.15 33.22 14.21
N LEU A 74 22.35 33.62 13.78
CA LEU A 74 23.60 33.22 14.43
C LEU A 74 23.77 33.91 15.79
N VAL A 75 23.47 35.21 15.88
CA VAL A 75 23.51 35.96 17.14
C VAL A 75 22.54 35.35 18.17
N ASN A 76 21.31 35.03 17.75
CA ASN A 76 20.33 34.41 18.63
C ASN A 76 20.70 32.96 19.01
N ALA A 77 21.29 32.18 18.09
CA ALA A 77 21.82 30.87 18.44
C ALA A 77 22.92 30.99 19.50
N ASN A 78 23.82 31.96 19.36
CA ASN A 78 24.96 32.18 20.25
C ASN A 78 24.56 32.70 21.64
N LYS A 79 23.40 33.34 21.80
CA LYS A 79 22.87 33.69 23.13
C LYS A 79 22.46 32.46 23.96
N ILE A 80 22.10 31.34 23.32
CA ILE A 80 21.60 30.15 24.01
C ILE A 80 22.76 29.35 24.63
N THR A 81 22.78 29.24 25.96
CA THR A 81 23.79 28.49 26.74
C THR A 81 23.45 27.01 26.91
N ASN A 82 22.16 26.65 26.91
CA ASN A 82 21.75 25.26 27.06
C ASN A 82 21.86 24.50 25.73
N ARG A 83 22.63 23.40 25.71
CA ARG A 83 22.83 22.54 24.54
C ARG A 83 21.52 22.06 23.90
N LYS A 84 20.56 21.57 24.68
CA LYS A 84 19.29 21.04 24.14
C LYS A 84 18.47 22.16 23.49
N SER A 85 18.40 23.33 24.13
CA SER A 85 17.68 24.49 23.61
C SER A 85 18.33 25.05 22.34
N ARG A 86 19.67 25.10 22.30
CA ARG A 86 20.43 25.54 21.11
C ARG A 86 20.21 24.59 19.94
N MET A 87 20.29 23.28 20.19
CA MET A 87 20.05 22.25 19.17
C MET A 87 18.65 22.35 18.57
N ARG A 88 17.60 22.53 19.40
CA ARG A 88 16.22 22.72 18.92
C ARG A 88 16.08 24.00 18.09
N TYR A 89 16.71 25.09 18.51
CA TYR A 89 16.66 26.35 17.76
C TYR A 89 17.35 26.23 16.40
N ILE A 90 18.56 25.66 16.35
CA ILE A 90 19.28 25.41 15.09
C ILE A 90 18.48 24.47 14.19
N ALA A 91 17.90 23.40 14.74
CA ALA A 91 17.05 22.48 13.99
C ALA A 91 15.83 23.19 13.40
N LYS A 92 15.09 23.97 14.20
CA LYS A 92 13.92 24.75 13.74
C LYS A 92 14.26 25.66 12.57
N VAL A 93 15.34 26.41 12.69
CA VAL A 93 15.79 27.36 11.66
C VAL A 93 16.24 26.62 10.40
N ARG A 94 17.01 25.54 10.55
CA ARG A 94 17.51 24.74 9.42
C ARG A 94 16.38 24.01 8.69
N GLU A 95 15.45 23.43 9.43
CA GLU A 95 14.30 22.71 8.87
C GLU A 95 13.41 23.66 8.07
N ASP A 96 13.15 24.86 8.60
CA ASP A 96 12.40 25.88 7.88
C ASP A 96 13.08 26.29 6.57
N TYR A 97 14.41 26.53 6.63
CA TYR A 97 15.21 26.88 5.45
C TYR A 97 15.26 25.74 4.41
N SER A 98 15.39 24.48 4.85
CA SER A 98 15.48 23.32 3.96
C SER A 98 14.21 23.05 3.15
N ARG A 99 13.08 23.67 3.54
CA ARG A 99 11.81 23.54 2.85
C ARG A 99 11.64 24.53 1.69
N TYR A 100 12.54 25.49 1.53
CA TYR A 100 12.52 26.38 0.39
C TYR A 100 13.08 25.67 -0.84
N SER A 101 12.32 25.66 -1.93
CA SER A 101 12.69 25.08 -3.21
C SER A 101 12.26 25.98 -4.36
N THR A 102 13.01 25.96 -5.44
CA THR A 102 12.60 26.52 -6.72
C THR A 102 12.54 25.38 -7.74
N TYR A 103 11.76 25.57 -8.80
CA TYR A 103 11.55 24.53 -9.81
C TYR A 103 11.87 25.10 -11.19
N GLN A 104 12.49 24.26 -12.02
CA GLN A 104 12.64 24.50 -13.45
C GLN A 104 12.03 23.34 -14.21
N VAL A 105 11.41 23.64 -15.34
CA VAL A 105 10.85 22.65 -16.23
C VAL A 105 11.94 22.24 -17.20
N VAL A 106 12.30 20.95 -17.18
CA VAL A 106 13.22 20.37 -18.15
C VAL A 106 12.43 19.53 -19.14
N ARG A 107 12.46 19.92 -20.40
CA ARG A 107 11.87 19.14 -21.49
C ARG A 107 12.95 18.31 -22.17
N THR A 108 12.68 17.01 -22.37
CA THR A 108 13.52 16.14 -23.20
C THR A 108 12.75 15.67 -24.43
N ASN A 109 13.47 15.43 -25.54
CA ASN A 109 12.91 14.86 -26.76
C ASN A 109 13.15 13.34 -26.89
N SER A 110 13.50 12.66 -25.79
CA SER A 110 13.84 11.23 -25.75
C SER A 110 15.07 10.82 -26.58
N ARG A 111 15.78 11.79 -27.20
CA ARG A 111 17.03 11.61 -27.96
C ARG A 111 18.24 12.24 -27.27
N GLY A 112 18.12 12.52 -25.97
CA GLY A 112 19.21 13.06 -25.14
C GLY A 112 19.42 14.57 -25.23
N LEU A 113 18.57 15.33 -25.94
CA LEU A 113 18.57 16.79 -25.82
C LEU A 113 17.64 17.22 -24.69
N PHE A 114 18.12 18.16 -23.88
CA PHE A 114 17.39 18.81 -22.81
C PHE A 114 17.24 20.30 -23.12
N THR A 115 16.06 20.84 -22.86
CA THR A 115 15.81 22.28 -22.85
C THR A 115 15.26 22.62 -21.48
N GLU A 116 15.94 23.50 -20.77
CA GLU A 116 15.58 23.94 -19.42
C GLU A 116 14.86 25.28 -19.51
N SER A 117 13.79 25.45 -18.72
CA SER A 117 13.18 26.75 -18.52
C SER A 117 14.03 27.60 -17.57
N ASP A 118 13.94 28.92 -17.70
CA ASP A 118 14.50 29.82 -16.69
C ASP A 118 13.86 29.54 -15.32
N LEU A 119 14.66 29.71 -14.26
CA LEU A 119 14.16 29.70 -12.89
C LEU A 119 13.18 30.86 -12.70
N LEU A 120 12.14 30.63 -11.90
CA LEU A 120 11.25 31.70 -11.46
C LEU A 120 12.06 32.78 -10.73
N LYS A 121 11.98 34.01 -11.20
CA LYS A 121 12.66 35.18 -10.64
C LYS A 121 11.65 36.20 -10.13
N ASP A 122 12.00 36.87 -9.04
CA ASP A 122 11.32 38.07 -8.54
C ASP A 122 12.31 39.24 -8.63
N GLY A 123 12.22 40.01 -9.72
CA GLY A 123 13.29 40.94 -10.12
C GLY A 123 14.56 40.23 -10.57
N ASP A 124 15.69 40.58 -9.98
CA ASP A 124 17.00 39.95 -10.25
C ASP A 124 17.25 38.69 -9.42
N ASP A 125 16.43 38.43 -8.39
CA ASP A 125 16.60 37.33 -7.44
C ASP A 125 15.80 36.08 -7.83
N ILE A 126 16.34 34.90 -7.50
CA ILE A 126 15.62 33.62 -7.65
C ILE A 126 14.48 33.56 -6.63
N PHE A 127 13.27 33.30 -7.12
CA PHE A 127 12.10 33.09 -6.28
C PHE A 127 12.09 31.67 -5.71
N TYR A 128 12.05 31.58 -4.37
CA TYR A 128 11.99 30.32 -3.64
C TYR A 128 10.60 30.15 -3.02
N MET A 129 9.97 29.01 -3.29
CA MET A 129 8.68 28.63 -2.73
C MET A 129 8.87 27.72 -1.53
N LYS A 130 7.98 27.83 -0.55
CA LYS A 130 7.95 26.94 0.62
C LYS A 130 6.60 26.21 0.64
N PRO A 131 6.58 24.86 0.73
CA PRO A 131 5.34 24.13 0.87
C PRO A 131 4.72 24.47 2.22
N VAL A 132 3.51 25.01 2.19
CA VAL A 132 2.68 25.20 3.39
C VAL A 132 2.03 23.87 3.73
N SER A 133 1.96 23.54 5.02
CA SER A 133 1.29 22.31 5.44
C SER A 133 -0.19 22.40 5.09
N ASN A 134 -0.67 21.48 4.27
CA ASN A 134 -2.09 21.33 3.99
C ASN A 134 -2.66 20.21 4.85
N VAL A 135 -3.30 20.57 5.97
CA VAL A 135 -3.88 19.60 6.92
C VAL A 135 -5.12 18.91 6.31
N PHE A 136 -5.84 19.60 5.41
CA PHE A 136 -7.02 19.06 4.76
C PHE A 136 -7.04 19.44 3.27
N ASP A 137 -6.98 18.41 2.42
CA ASP A 137 -7.12 18.57 0.98
C ASP A 137 -8.58 18.88 0.64
N THR A 138 -8.87 20.14 0.31
CA THR A 138 -10.20 20.61 -0.07
C THR A 138 -10.75 19.91 -1.32
N ASN A 139 -9.92 19.25 -2.13
CA ASN A 139 -10.40 18.48 -3.27
C ASN A 139 -11.00 17.12 -2.87
N LYS A 140 -10.92 16.73 -1.59
CA LYS A 140 -11.37 15.42 -1.09
C LYS A 140 -12.65 15.45 -0.26
N TYR A 141 -13.40 16.56 -0.27
CA TYR A 141 -14.68 16.65 0.45
C TYR A 141 -15.67 15.55 0.03
N THR A 142 -15.76 15.25 -1.26
CA THR A 142 -16.63 14.17 -1.76
C THR A 142 -16.22 12.81 -1.25
N THR A 143 -14.92 12.49 -1.30
CA THR A 143 -14.38 11.24 -0.75
C THR A 143 -14.67 11.11 0.74
N LEU A 144 -14.54 12.21 1.51
CA LEU A 144 -14.85 12.22 2.94
C LEU A 144 -16.33 11.93 3.21
N VAL A 145 -17.23 12.62 2.51
CA VAL A 145 -18.68 12.40 2.66
C VAL A 145 -19.06 10.98 2.28
N ALA A 146 -18.54 10.47 1.16
CA ALA A 146 -18.77 9.11 0.71
C ALA A 146 -18.26 8.06 1.73
N MET A 147 -17.08 8.29 2.32
CA MET A 147 -16.53 7.45 3.39
C MET A 147 -17.40 7.47 4.65
N LEU A 148 -17.91 8.63 5.07
CA LEU A 148 -18.79 8.75 6.22
C LEU A 148 -20.12 8.04 5.99
N ILE A 149 -20.70 8.17 4.79
CA ILE A 149 -21.92 7.45 4.41
C ILE A 149 -21.69 5.94 4.48
N PHE A 150 -20.60 5.44 3.89
CA PHE A 150 -20.25 4.02 3.95
C PHE A 150 -20.05 3.54 5.39
N GLY A 151 -19.28 4.27 6.20
CA GLY A 151 -19.07 3.95 7.61
C GLY A 151 -20.36 3.92 8.42
N LEU A 152 -21.26 4.88 8.20
CA LEU A 152 -22.57 4.91 8.83
C LEU A 152 -23.42 3.70 8.41
N MET A 153 -23.43 3.33 7.13
CA MET A 153 -24.15 2.15 6.64
C MET A 153 -23.62 0.86 7.29
N VAL A 154 -22.30 0.69 7.37
CA VAL A 154 -21.66 -0.45 8.04
C VAL A 154 -22.11 -0.54 9.50
N VAL A 155 -22.05 0.55 10.26
CA VAL A 155 -22.49 0.59 11.66
C VAL A 155 -23.99 0.26 11.80
N ILE A 156 -24.83 0.80 10.92
CA ILE A 156 -26.28 0.54 10.93
C ILE A 156 -26.55 -0.95 10.68
N PHE A 157 -25.99 -1.53 9.61
CA PHE A 157 -26.25 -2.93 9.24
C PHE A 157 -25.67 -3.93 10.24
N ILE A 158 -24.48 -3.66 10.80
CA ILE A 158 -23.93 -4.49 11.90
C ILE A 158 -24.86 -4.46 13.11
N ASN A 159 -25.36 -3.28 13.50
CA ASN A 159 -26.28 -3.18 14.63
C ASN A 159 -27.63 -3.86 14.36
N LEU A 160 -28.13 -3.83 13.13
CA LEU A 160 -29.34 -4.56 12.74
C LEU A 160 -29.11 -6.08 12.80
N ALA A 161 -27.97 -6.57 12.30
CA ALA A 161 -27.61 -7.99 12.37
C ALA A 161 -27.44 -8.46 13.83
N LYS A 162 -26.77 -7.66 14.68
CA LYS A 162 -26.60 -7.96 16.12
C LYS A 162 -27.93 -7.99 16.88
N ARG A 163 -28.93 -7.24 16.43
CA ARG A 163 -30.31 -7.26 16.99
C ARG A 163 -31.15 -8.44 16.50
N GLY A 164 -30.57 -9.37 15.73
CA GLY A 164 -31.26 -10.57 15.24
C GLY A 164 -32.19 -10.32 14.07
N LYS A 165 -32.07 -9.17 13.37
CA LYS A 165 -32.78 -9.02 12.09
C LYS A 165 -32.14 -9.93 11.05
N ASP A 166 -32.95 -10.74 10.39
CA ASP A 166 -32.49 -11.60 9.30
C ASP A 166 -32.19 -10.75 8.07
N LEU A 167 -30.90 -10.49 7.83
CA LEU A 167 -30.44 -9.80 6.62
C LEU A 167 -30.32 -10.82 5.51
N TYR A 168 -31.20 -10.73 4.51
CA TYR A 168 -31.13 -11.58 3.34
C TYR A 168 -29.80 -11.40 2.59
N ILE A 169 -29.09 -12.51 2.36
CA ILE A 169 -27.93 -12.62 1.48
C ILE A 169 -28.33 -13.50 0.31
N ARG A 170 -27.97 -13.08 -0.91
CA ARG A 170 -28.18 -13.89 -2.13
C ARG A 170 -27.40 -15.20 -1.98
N PRO A 171 -28.01 -16.38 -2.26
CA PRO A 171 -27.28 -17.63 -2.30
C PRO A 171 -26.16 -17.61 -3.32
N ILE A 172 -25.02 -18.18 -2.95
CA ILE A 172 -23.83 -18.23 -3.79
C ILE A 172 -23.70 -19.65 -4.34
N ALA A 173 -23.90 -19.80 -5.65
CA ALA A 173 -24.03 -21.11 -6.30
C ALA A 173 -22.86 -22.06 -5.99
N GLY A 174 -21.62 -21.55 -6.01
CA GLY A 174 -20.43 -22.37 -5.70
C GLY A 174 -20.38 -22.89 -4.25
N LEU A 175 -21.05 -22.22 -3.30
CA LEU A 175 -21.11 -22.68 -1.90
C LEU A 175 -22.22 -23.70 -1.67
N GLU A 176 -23.37 -23.55 -2.35
CA GLU A 176 -24.48 -24.51 -2.27
C GLU A 176 -24.07 -25.89 -2.83
N GLU A 177 -23.15 -25.89 -3.79
CA GLU A 177 -22.67 -27.09 -4.47
C GLU A 177 -21.59 -27.84 -3.70
N ILE A 178 -21.14 -27.33 -2.54
CA ILE A 178 -20.17 -28.02 -1.68
C ILE A 178 -20.76 -29.35 -1.19
N ASP A 179 -22.03 -29.38 -0.79
CA ASP A 179 -22.67 -30.63 -0.33
C ASP A 179 -22.79 -31.65 -1.47
N THR A 180 -23.16 -31.21 -2.68
CA THR A 180 -23.16 -32.06 -3.89
C THR A 180 -21.77 -32.59 -4.22
N ALA A 181 -20.77 -31.72 -4.14
CA ALA A 181 -19.38 -32.04 -4.43
C ALA A 181 -18.79 -33.09 -3.49
N VAL A 182 -19.13 -32.99 -2.19
CA VAL A 182 -18.77 -34.00 -1.19
C VAL A 182 -19.55 -35.29 -1.44
N GLY A 183 -20.86 -35.20 -1.68
CA GLY A 183 -21.71 -36.37 -1.98
C GLY A 183 -21.21 -37.18 -3.18
N ARG A 184 -20.83 -36.52 -4.28
CA ARG A 184 -20.21 -37.16 -5.44
C ARG A 184 -18.89 -37.86 -5.11
N ALA A 185 -18.05 -37.23 -4.29
CA ALA A 185 -16.80 -37.86 -3.85
C ALA A 185 -17.07 -39.12 -3.01
N THR A 186 -18.10 -39.09 -2.14
CA THR A 186 -18.56 -40.25 -1.37
C THR A 186 -19.05 -41.37 -2.28
N GLU A 187 -19.92 -41.05 -3.24
CA GLU A 187 -20.49 -42.01 -4.19
C GLU A 187 -19.42 -42.69 -5.05
N MET A 188 -18.37 -41.95 -5.41
CA MET A 188 -17.25 -42.46 -6.21
C MET A 188 -16.18 -43.16 -5.37
N GLY A 189 -16.20 -43.04 -4.04
CA GLY A 189 -15.14 -43.55 -3.16
C GLY A 189 -13.74 -42.98 -3.46
N ARG A 190 -13.69 -41.76 -4.01
CA ARG A 190 -12.48 -41.10 -4.51
C ARG A 190 -12.20 -39.82 -3.71
N PRO A 191 -10.93 -39.42 -3.55
CA PRO A 191 -10.58 -38.31 -2.66
C PRO A 191 -11.05 -36.96 -3.19
N ILE A 192 -11.21 -36.01 -2.25
CA ILE A 192 -11.37 -34.59 -2.51
C ILE A 192 -10.00 -33.93 -2.46
N MET A 193 -9.67 -33.10 -3.46
CA MET A 193 -8.52 -32.22 -3.38
C MET A 193 -8.94 -30.78 -3.13
N TYR A 194 -8.23 -30.11 -2.22
CA TYR A 194 -8.42 -28.70 -1.93
C TYR A 194 -7.13 -27.92 -2.16
N MET A 195 -7.18 -26.97 -3.08
CA MET A 195 -6.03 -26.18 -3.54
C MET A 195 -6.27 -24.71 -3.20
N MET A 196 -5.30 -24.11 -2.53
CA MET A 196 -5.38 -22.71 -2.08
C MET A 196 -4.73 -21.70 -3.02
N GLY A 197 -4.09 -22.19 -4.08
CA GLY A 197 -3.22 -21.41 -4.94
C GLY A 197 -1.88 -21.10 -4.26
N TYR A 198 -1.22 -20.04 -4.69
CA TYR A 198 0.13 -19.68 -4.26
C TYR A 198 0.18 -18.49 -3.29
N GLY A 199 -0.98 -18.03 -2.82
CA GLY A 199 -1.10 -16.93 -1.88
C GLY A 199 -0.46 -17.21 -0.51
N SER A 200 -0.17 -16.13 0.20
CA SER A 200 0.36 -16.09 1.57
C SER A 200 -0.74 -15.74 2.58
N LEU A 201 -0.41 -15.76 3.87
CA LEU A 201 -1.29 -15.27 4.94
C LEU A 201 -1.59 -13.76 4.85
N GLY A 202 -0.83 -13.02 4.04
CA GLY A 202 -1.13 -11.61 3.75
C GLY A 202 -2.26 -11.41 2.74
N ASP A 203 -2.60 -12.45 1.98
CA ASP A 203 -3.60 -12.36 0.92
C ASP A 203 -4.99 -12.69 1.47
N VAL A 204 -5.93 -11.77 1.26
CA VAL A 204 -7.31 -11.88 1.77
C VAL A 204 -8.00 -13.11 1.19
N ALA A 205 -7.74 -13.46 -0.08
CA ALA A 205 -8.28 -14.65 -0.72
C ALA A 205 -7.83 -15.96 -0.04
N THR A 206 -6.56 -16.03 0.39
CA THR A 206 -6.04 -17.20 1.10
C THR A 206 -6.75 -17.37 2.44
N ILE A 207 -6.94 -16.26 3.18
CA ILE A 207 -7.66 -16.28 4.47
C ILE A 207 -9.13 -16.68 4.26
N ALA A 208 -9.80 -16.13 3.24
CA ALA A 208 -11.19 -16.50 2.93
C ALA A 208 -11.31 -17.99 2.56
N SER A 209 -10.36 -18.50 1.78
CA SER A 209 -10.27 -19.92 1.44
C SER A 209 -10.12 -20.82 2.67
N MET A 210 -9.35 -20.42 3.69
CA MET A 210 -9.25 -21.19 4.94
C MET A 210 -10.61 -21.37 5.63
N GLY A 211 -11.48 -20.36 5.56
CA GLY A 211 -12.85 -20.43 6.08
C GLY A 211 -13.69 -21.49 5.35
N ILE A 212 -13.57 -21.55 4.02
CA ILE A 212 -14.27 -22.56 3.18
C ILE A 212 -13.67 -23.95 3.43
N LEU A 213 -12.35 -24.07 3.53
CA LEU A 213 -11.68 -25.34 3.83
C LEU A 213 -12.18 -25.95 5.13
N SER A 214 -12.41 -25.15 6.17
CA SER A 214 -12.95 -25.66 7.45
C SER A 214 -14.28 -26.38 7.24
N LEU A 215 -15.16 -25.86 6.38
CA LEU A 215 -16.43 -26.52 6.04
C LEU A 215 -16.20 -27.80 5.23
N VAL A 216 -15.39 -27.73 4.18
CA VAL A 216 -15.10 -28.89 3.32
C VAL A 216 -14.46 -30.02 4.15
N ALA A 217 -13.57 -29.69 5.08
CA ALA A 217 -12.93 -30.65 5.98
C ALA A 217 -13.91 -31.28 6.98
N LYS A 218 -14.85 -30.50 7.54
CA LYS A 218 -15.92 -31.05 8.40
C LYS A 218 -16.77 -32.04 7.64
N LYS A 219 -17.20 -31.68 6.42
CA LYS A 219 -18.01 -32.54 5.55
C LYS A 219 -17.24 -33.79 5.13
N ALA A 220 -15.98 -33.65 4.73
CA ALA A 220 -15.12 -34.79 4.40
C ALA A 220 -15.01 -35.77 5.59
N ALA A 221 -14.86 -35.26 6.82
CA ALA A 221 -14.81 -36.08 8.03
C ALA A 221 -16.17 -36.73 8.37
N GLU A 222 -17.29 -36.02 8.19
CA GLU A 222 -18.65 -36.58 8.40
C GLU A 222 -18.92 -37.79 7.49
N TYR A 223 -18.49 -37.71 6.23
CA TYR A 223 -18.69 -38.74 5.21
C TYR A 223 -17.52 -39.72 5.07
N ASP A 224 -16.49 -39.62 5.92
CA ASP A 224 -15.29 -40.49 5.92
C ASP A 224 -14.56 -40.52 4.55
N ILE A 225 -14.40 -39.35 3.94
CA ILE A 225 -13.74 -39.18 2.63
C ILE A 225 -12.34 -38.62 2.84
N LYS A 226 -11.37 -39.19 2.11
CA LYS A 226 -9.99 -38.69 2.09
C LYS A 226 -9.93 -37.27 1.49
N LEU A 227 -9.45 -36.32 2.30
CA LEU A 227 -9.14 -34.95 1.88
C LEU A 227 -7.62 -34.82 1.62
N ILE A 228 -7.24 -34.25 0.50
CA ILE A 228 -5.83 -33.99 0.13
C ILE A 228 -5.65 -32.49 -0.10
N VAL A 229 -4.75 -31.87 0.66
CA VAL A 229 -4.51 -30.44 0.63
C VAL A 229 -3.02 -30.17 0.36
N PRO A 230 -2.60 -30.13 -0.91
CA PRO A 230 -1.24 -29.75 -1.26
C PRO A 230 -1.08 -28.23 -1.08
N VAL A 231 -0.16 -27.81 -0.21
CA VAL A 231 0.06 -26.41 0.14
C VAL A 231 1.32 -25.86 -0.54
N TYR A 232 1.21 -24.67 -1.13
CA TYR A 232 2.31 -23.96 -1.78
C TYR A 232 3.24 -23.24 -0.79
N ASN A 233 2.68 -22.67 0.28
CA ASN A 233 3.41 -21.82 1.20
C ASN A 233 3.64 -22.52 2.55
N TYR A 234 4.90 -22.64 2.98
CA TYR A 234 5.29 -23.31 4.21
C TYR A 234 4.76 -22.62 5.49
N ILE A 235 4.47 -21.32 5.43
CA ILE A 235 3.87 -20.56 6.55
C ILE A 235 2.37 -20.84 6.65
N VAL A 236 1.71 -21.07 5.51
CA VAL A 236 0.27 -21.39 5.44
C VAL A 236 0.01 -22.82 5.94
N MET A 237 0.90 -23.77 5.64
CA MET A 237 0.75 -25.19 5.99
C MET A 237 0.35 -25.48 7.45
N PRO A 238 1.05 -24.96 8.49
CA PRO A 238 0.68 -25.25 9.87
C PRO A 238 -0.73 -24.73 10.23
N VAL A 239 -1.13 -23.57 9.70
CA VAL A 239 -2.47 -23.02 9.96
C VAL A 239 -3.54 -23.92 9.33
N VAL A 240 -3.30 -24.38 8.10
CA VAL A 240 -4.19 -25.29 7.38
C VAL A 240 -4.30 -26.64 8.09
N GLN A 241 -3.18 -27.18 8.59
CA GLN A 241 -3.17 -28.41 9.39
C GLN A 241 -4.05 -28.29 10.64
N GLU A 242 -3.93 -27.18 11.37
CA GLU A 242 -4.76 -26.93 12.56
C GLU A 242 -6.24 -26.81 12.19
N ILE A 243 -6.58 -26.10 11.10
CA ILE A 243 -7.97 -25.97 10.64
C ILE A 243 -8.58 -27.32 10.27
N VAL A 244 -7.85 -28.15 9.52
CA VAL A 244 -8.32 -29.49 9.13
C VAL A 244 -8.44 -30.38 10.36
N ARG A 245 -7.49 -30.34 11.29
CA ARG A 245 -7.56 -31.10 12.54
C ARG A 245 -8.77 -30.68 13.37
N ASP A 246 -8.94 -29.38 13.60
CA ASP A 246 -10.05 -28.85 14.40
C ASP A 246 -11.40 -29.14 13.75
N ALA A 247 -11.49 -29.16 12.41
CA ALA A 247 -12.67 -29.61 11.68
C ALA A 247 -13.05 -31.06 12.02
N HIS A 248 -12.09 -32.00 11.98
CA HIS A 248 -12.31 -33.41 12.32
C HIS A 248 -12.69 -33.58 13.81
N TYR A 249 -12.09 -32.80 14.70
CA TYR A 249 -12.41 -32.80 16.13
C TYR A 249 -13.82 -32.26 16.40
N SER A 250 -14.25 -31.22 15.68
CA SER A 250 -15.55 -30.59 15.87
C SER A 250 -16.73 -31.49 15.52
N VAL A 251 -16.53 -32.46 14.61
CA VAL A 251 -17.53 -33.47 14.24
C VAL A 251 -17.42 -34.75 15.09
N GLY A 252 -16.53 -34.77 16.09
CA GLY A 252 -16.36 -35.90 17.00
C GLY A 252 -15.59 -37.09 16.42
N ARG A 253 -14.86 -36.90 15.31
CA ARG A 253 -14.07 -37.95 14.63
C ARG A 253 -12.57 -37.64 14.57
N PRO A 254 -11.90 -37.45 15.72
CA PRO A 254 -10.47 -37.14 15.77
C PRO A 254 -9.59 -38.28 15.20
N ASP A 255 -10.11 -39.51 15.16
CA ASP A 255 -9.50 -40.70 14.59
C ASP A 255 -9.40 -40.68 13.07
N SER A 256 -10.33 -39.98 12.39
CA SER A 256 -10.32 -39.85 10.92
C SER A 256 -9.29 -38.83 10.40
N TYR A 257 -8.68 -38.03 11.29
CA TYR A 257 -7.69 -37.04 10.89
C TYR A 257 -6.36 -37.69 10.48
N ASP A 258 -6.03 -37.58 9.19
CA ASP A 258 -4.71 -37.95 8.66
C ASP A 258 -3.74 -36.76 8.71
N LYS A 259 -2.63 -36.91 9.43
CA LYS A 259 -1.56 -35.90 9.50
C LYS A 259 -0.90 -35.63 8.15
N ASN A 260 -0.97 -36.57 7.22
CA ASN A 260 -0.40 -36.45 5.88
C ASN A 260 -1.42 -35.90 4.86
N SER A 261 -2.66 -35.59 5.27
CA SER A 261 -3.66 -34.99 4.39
C SER A 261 -3.23 -33.61 3.89
N VAL A 262 -2.55 -32.83 4.75
CA VAL A 262 -2.05 -31.48 4.47
C VAL A 262 -0.53 -31.51 4.48
N PHE A 263 0.09 -31.20 3.34
CA PHE A 263 1.54 -31.22 3.20
C PHE A 263 2.04 -30.09 2.29
N PHE A 264 3.26 -29.62 2.58
CA PHE A 264 3.98 -28.70 1.72
C PHE A 264 4.47 -29.43 0.48
N LEU A 265 4.16 -28.89 -0.70
CA LEU A 265 4.58 -29.47 -1.97
C LEU A 265 5.84 -28.77 -2.51
N THR A 266 5.75 -27.45 -2.72
CA THR A 266 6.85 -26.59 -3.20
C THR A 266 6.40 -25.14 -3.19
N ASP A 267 7.36 -24.20 -3.14
CA ASP A 267 7.17 -22.75 -3.23
C ASP A 267 7.49 -22.19 -4.64
N VAL A 268 7.55 -23.05 -5.67
CA VAL A 268 7.75 -22.67 -7.07
C VAL A 268 6.49 -22.95 -7.88
N GLN A 269 5.89 -21.89 -8.44
CA GLN A 269 4.54 -21.91 -9.04
C GLN A 269 4.29 -23.09 -9.98
N PHE A 270 5.09 -23.27 -11.05
CA PHE A 270 4.85 -24.35 -12.01
C PHE A 270 5.28 -25.74 -11.51
N ALA A 271 6.19 -25.81 -10.53
CA ALA A 271 6.48 -27.08 -9.86
C ALA A 271 5.29 -27.52 -9.00
N TYR A 272 4.59 -26.57 -8.37
CA TYR A 272 3.36 -26.81 -7.63
C TYR A 272 2.29 -27.37 -8.56
N VAL A 273 2.08 -26.76 -9.74
CA VAL A 273 1.16 -27.28 -10.77
C VAL A 273 1.50 -28.71 -11.16
N ALA A 274 2.76 -28.97 -11.52
CA ALA A 274 3.17 -30.30 -11.96
C ALA A 274 2.93 -31.37 -10.87
N GLY A 275 3.25 -31.04 -9.62
CA GLY A 275 3.02 -31.95 -8.50
C GLY A 275 1.53 -32.15 -8.19
N VAL A 276 0.73 -31.08 -8.17
CA VAL A 276 -0.72 -31.16 -7.95
C VAL A 276 -1.40 -31.96 -9.06
N ASN A 277 -1.08 -31.68 -10.32
CA ASN A 277 -1.62 -32.43 -11.46
C ASN A 277 -1.24 -33.92 -11.38
N GLY A 278 0.01 -34.23 -11.00
CA GLY A 278 0.44 -35.61 -10.79
C GLY A 278 -0.33 -36.33 -9.68
N ILE A 279 -0.60 -35.64 -8.56
CA ILE A 279 -1.42 -36.19 -7.47
C ILE A 279 -2.87 -36.40 -7.95
N MET A 280 -3.45 -35.40 -8.60
CA MET A 280 -4.82 -35.40 -9.12
C MET A 280 -5.08 -36.59 -10.04
N ILE A 281 -4.15 -36.86 -10.97
CA ILE A 281 -4.24 -37.99 -11.91
C ILE A 281 -4.06 -39.34 -11.19
N ARG A 282 -3.06 -39.46 -10.30
CA ARG A 282 -2.73 -40.71 -9.61
C ARG A 282 -3.82 -41.14 -8.63
N GLU A 283 -4.25 -40.21 -7.78
CA GLU A 283 -5.27 -40.46 -6.77
C GLU A 283 -6.67 -40.48 -7.38
N ARG A 284 -6.80 -40.05 -8.65
CA ARG A 284 -8.07 -39.86 -9.35
C ARG A 284 -8.99 -39.04 -8.46
N ALA A 285 -8.72 -37.74 -8.28
CA ALA A 285 -9.60 -36.89 -7.48
C ALA A 285 -11.05 -36.93 -8.02
N ALA A 286 -12.05 -37.10 -7.17
CA ALA A 286 -13.45 -36.99 -7.60
C ALA A 286 -13.90 -35.54 -7.66
N THR A 287 -13.40 -34.73 -6.73
CA THR A 287 -13.76 -33.33 -6.60
C THR A 287 -12.51 -32.50 -6.36
N ASN A 288 -12.42 -31.36 -7.06
CA ASN A 288 -11.37 -30.38 -6.90
C ASN A 288 -11.96 -29.04 -6.44
N PHE A 289 -11.47 -28.54 -5.31
CA PHE A 289 -11.75 -27.19 -4.85
C PHE A 289 -10.54 -26.29 -5.14
N TYR A 290 -10.72 -25.23 -5.90
CA TYR A 290 -9.70 -24.22 -6.20
C TYR A 290 -10.07 -22.89 -5.55
N MET A 291 -9.72 -22.69 -4.29
CA MET A 291 -10.17 -21.54 -3.50
C MET A 291 -8.99 -20.70 -3.05
N GLY A 292 -8.85 -19.46 -3.50
CA GLY A 292 -7.78 -18.58 -3.05
C GLY A 292 -7.19 -17.73 -4.16
N TYR A 293 -5.89 -17.43 -4.05
CA TYR A 293 -5.19 -16.58 -5.00
C TYR A 293 -4.47 -17.42 -6.05
N PHE A 294 -4.89 -17.27 -7.30
CA PHE A 294 -4.33 -17.97 -8.44
C PHE A 294 -3.87 -17.01 -9.53
N ALA A 295 -2.93 -17.46 -10.36
CA ALA A 295 -2.47 -16.80 -11.56
C ALA A 295 -2.49 -17.80 -12.73
N ALA A 296 -1.48 -17.76 -13.60
CA ALA A 296 -1.42 -18.55 -14.84
C ALA A 296 -1.54 -20.08 -14.64
N GLU A 297 -1.31 -20.58 -13.43
CA GLU A 297 -1.51 -21.98 -13.07
C GLU A 297 -2.95 -22.45 -13.08
N ALA A 298 -3.92 -21.54 -12.89
CA ALA A 298 -5.33 -21.89 -12.74
C ALA A 298 -5.79 -22.83 -13.87
N LEU A 299 -5.57 -22.41 -15.12
CA LEU A 299 -6.00 -23.14 -16.31
C LEU A 299 -5.33 -24.52 -16.42
N LEU A 300 -4.04 -24.64 -16.07
CA LEU A 300 -3.30 -25.90 -16.16
C LEU A 300 -3.81 -26.93 -15.17
N MET A 301 -4.23 -26.47 -13.99
CA MET A 301 -4.74 -27.34 -12.93
C MET A 301 -6.18 -27.77 -13.19
N THR A 302 -7.03 -26.85 -13.65
CA THR A 302 -8.45 -27.12 -13.90
C THR A 302 -8.68 -27.95 -15.16
N GLU A 303 -7.87 -27.78 -16.20
CA GLU A 303 -7.94 -28.62 -17.40
C GLU A 303 -7.54 -30.07 -17.08
N THR A 304 -6.57 -30.25 -16.18
CA THR A 304 -6.20 -31.60 -15.70
C THR A 304 -7.36 -32.23 -14.92
N GLY A 305 -8.03 -31.46 -14.07
CA GLY A 305 -9.21 -31.93 -13.33
C GLY A 305 -10.36 -32.31 -14.26
N ASN A 306 -10.60 -31.50 -15.29
CA ASN A 306 -11.59 -31.78 -16.32
C ASN A 306 -11.24 -33.07 -17.08
N GLY A 307 -9.96 -33.25 -17.43
CA GLY A 307 -9.45 -34.44 -18.11
C GLY A 307 -9.65 -35.75 -17.35
N ILE A 308 -9.74 -35.72 -16.02
CA ILE A 308 -10.04 -36.89 -15.18
C ILE A 308 -11.51 -37.01 -14.76
N GLY A 309 -12.36 -36.09 -15.25
CA GLY A 309 -13.79 -36.01 -14.93
C GLY A 309 -14.07 -35.63 -13.47
N ALA A 310 -13.19 -34.84 -12.84
CA ALA A 310 -13.43 -34.34 -11.49
C ALA A 310 -14.50 -33.25 -11.50
N TYR A 311 -15.34 -33.19 -10.46
CA TYR A 311 -16.25 -32.07 -10.22
C TYR A 311 -15.47 -30.90 -9.63
N GLN A 312 -15.57 -29.71 -10.22
CA GLN A 312 -14.66 -28.62 -9.93
C GLN A 312 -15.41 -27.37 -9.47
N ILE A 313 -15.05 -26.90 -8.26
CA ILE A 313 -15.57 -25.66 -7.71
C ILE A 313 -14.38 -24.74 -7.45
N ALA A 314 -14.41 -23.55 -8.04
CA ALA A 314 -13.35 -22.57 -7.94
C ALA A 314 -13.82 -21.27 -7.28
N GLY A 315 -12.87 -20.49 -6.79
CA GLY A 315 -13.10 -19.17 -6.23
C GLY A 315 -11.82 -18.36 -6.11
N THR A 316 -11.80 -17.18 -6.73
CA THR A 316 -10.65 -16.28 -6.71
C THR A 316 -11.05 -14.82 -6.84
N ASP A 317 -10.22 -13.93 -6.30
CA ASP A 317 -10.28 -12.47 -6.47
C ASP A 317 -9.37 -11.95 -7.59
N ALA A 318 -8.56 -12.82 -8.20
CA ALA A 318 -7.71 -12.49 -9.32
C ALA A 318 -8.55 -12.31 -10.59
N ILE A 319 -8.84 -11.05 -10.95
CA ILE A 319 -9.66 -10.66 -12.12
C ILE A 319 -9.18 -11.33 -13.41
N THR A 320 -7.87 -11.50 -13.57
CA THR A 320 -7.26 -12.10 -14.77
C THR A 320 -7.46 -13.61 -14.88
N GLN A 321 -7.80 -14.30 -13.78
CA GLN A 321 -7.96 -15.76 -13.76
C GLN A 321 -9.41 -16.23 -13.69
N ILE A 322 -10.33 -15.35 -13.28
CA ILE A 322 -11.78 -15.66 -13.25
C ILE A 322 -12.27 -16.26 -14.59
N PRO A 323 -11.88 -15.76 -15.78
CA PRO A 323 -12.31 -16.37 -17.04
C PRO A 323 -11.88 -17.84 -17.18
N PHE A 324 -10.68 -18.21 -16.73
CA PHE A 324 -10.20 -19.59 -16.83
C PHE A 324 -11.04 -20.52 -15.97
N PHE A 325 -11.33 -20.12 -14.72
CA PHE A 325 -12.20 -20.90 -13.83
C PHE A 325 -13.62 -21.02 -14.38
N ILE A 326 -14.21 -19.93 -14.91
CA ILE A 326 -15.54 -19.98 -15.52
C ILE A 326 -15.58 -20.98 -16.69
N THR A 327 -14.52 -21.07 -17.48
CA THR A 327 -14.49 -21.96 -18.66
C THR A 327 -14.17 -23.41 -18.35
N THR A 328 -13.55 -23.71 -17.21
CA THR A 328 -13.00 -25.04 -16.90
C THR A 328 -13.54 -25.68 -15.64
N CYS A 329 -14.30 -24.95 -14.82
CA CYS A 329 -14.93 -25.46 -13.61
C CYS A 329 -16.45 -25.44 -13.71
N ASP A 330 -17.11 -26.33 -12.97
CA ASP A 330 -18.58 -26.40 -12.92
C ASP A 330 -19.17 -25.16 -12.25
N TYR A 331 -18.52 -24.66 -11.18
CA TYR A 331 -18.92 -23.46 -10.47
C TYR A 331 -17.71 -22.58 -10.13
N THR A 332 -17.88 -21.27 -10.25
CA THR A 332 -16.84 -20.27 -9.95
C THR A 332 -17.38 -19.14 -9.09
N LEU A 333 -16.77 -18.93 -7.93
CA LEU A 333 -16.98 -17.76 -7.07
C LEU A 333 -16.18 -16.58 -7.63
N ILE A 334 -16.88 -15.48 -7.90
CA ILE A 334 -16.30 -14.30 -8.55
C ILE A 334 -15.95 -13.25 -7.50
N GLY A 335 -14.65 -13.04 -7.25
CA GLY A 335 -14.15 -11.94 -6.45
C GLY A 335 -14.75 -11.87 -5.06
N GLU A 336 -15.70 -10.94 -4.87
CA GLU A 336 -16.32 -10.72 -3.56
C GLU A 336 -17.11 -11.92 -3.03
N GLU A 337 -17.57 -12.81 -3.91
CA GLU A 337 -18.26 -14.03 -3.50
C GLU A 337 -17.35 -14.94 -2.66
N LEU A 338 -16.03 -14.94 -2.94
CA LEU A 338 -15.04 -15.65 -2.13
C LEU A 338 -14.98 -15.09 -0.70
N TYR A 339 -15.00 -13.76 -0.55
CA TYR A 339 -14.95 -13.11 0.77
C TYR A 339 -16.30 -13.19 1.51
N ALA A 340 -17.41 -13.21 0.77
CA ALA A 340 -18.74 -13.38 1.33
C ALA A 340 -18.97 -14.78 1.90
N ALA A 341 -18.16 -15.78 1.49
CA ALA A 341 -18.34 -17.16 1.89
C ALA A 341 -18.32 -17.37 3.42
N SER A 342 -17.42 -16.70 4.14
CA SER A 342 -17.38 -16.79 5.61
C SER A 342 -18.64 -16.22 6.27
N SER A 343 -19.19 -15.14 5.71
CA SER A 343 -20.44 -14.53 6.16
C SER A 343 -21.65 -15.42 5.86
N TYR A 344 -21.63 -16.07 4.71
CA TYR A 344 -22.68 -16.99 4.27
C TYR A 344 -22.77 -18.21 5.20
N LEU A 345 -21.61 -18.77 5.56
CA LEU A 345 -21.51 -20.00 6.34
C LEU A 345 -21.74 -19.79 7.84
N ASN A 346 -21.08 -18.80 8.45
CA ASN A 346 -21.12 -18.59 9.90
C ASN A 346 -22.21 -17.60 10.35
N ARG A 347 -22.80 -16.84 9.41
CA ARG A 347 -23.77 -15.76 9.68
C ARG A 347 -23.34 -14.81 10.81
N GLU A 348 -22.04 -14.56 10.93
CA GLU A 348 -21.51 -13.68 11.98
C GLU A 348 -22.01 -12.23 11.76
N PRO A 349 -22.64 -11.58 12.75
CA PRO A 349 -23.26 -10.26 12.56
C PRO A 349 -22.34 -9.17 12.02
N MET A 350 -21.05 -9.23 12.36
CA MET A 350 -20.05 -8.26 11.89
C MET A 350 -19.83 -8.39 10.37
N GLN A 351 -19.62 -9.61 9.90
CA GLN A 351 -19.33 -9.89 8.50
C GLN A 351 -20.60 -9.73 7.65
N LEU A 352 -21.73 -10.26 8.13
CA LEU A 352 -23.05 -10.15 7.52
C LEU A 352 -23.48 -8.68 7.32
N GLY A 353 -23.31 -7.84 8.35
CA GLY A 353 -23.65 -6.42 8.29
C GLY A 353 -22.75 -5.64 7.33
N THR A 354 -21.45 -5.97 7.30
CA THR A 354 -20.48 -5.33 6.39
C THR A 354 -20.79 -5.69 4.94
N LEU A 355 -21.07 -6.95 4.64
CA LEU A 355 -21.46 -7.41 3.31
C LEU A 355 -22.72 -6.67 2.82
N LYS A 356 -23.74 -6.56 3.68
CA LYS A 356 -24.96 -5.84 3.32
C LYS A 356 -24.72 -4.36 3.06
N ALA A 357 -23.88 -3.72 3.88
CA ALA A 357 -23.50 -2.32 3.67
C ALA A 357 -22.78 -2.12 2.33
N GLN A 358 -21.88 -3.03 1.96
CA GLN A 358 -21.19 -3.03 0.67
C GLN A 358 -22.16 -3.14 -0.51
N ASP A 359 -23.13 -4.07 -0.45
CA ASP A 359 -24.13 -4.23 -1.51
C ASP A 359 -24.97 -2.96 -1.73
N TYR A 360 -25.49 -2.37 -0.66
CA TYR A 360 -26.27 -1.13 -0.76
C TYR A 360 -25.42 0.05 -1.19
N TYR A 361 -24.16 0.11 -0.77
CA TYR A 361 -23.26 1.19 -1.16
C TYR A 361 -22.90 1.11 -2.65
N LYS A 362 -22.72 -0.10 -3.19
CA LYS A 362 -22.59 -0.32 -4.64
C LYS A 362 -23.84 0.11 -5.40
N PHE A 363 -25.02 -0.22 -4.89
CA PHE A 363 -26.27 0.25 -5.48
C PHE A 363 -26.38 1.78 -5.49
N LEU A 364 -25.96 2.43 -4.40
CA LEU A 364 -25.89 3.89 -4.32
C LEU A 364 -24.91 4.45 -5.36
N ILE A 365 -23.70 3.91 -5.46
CA ILE A 365 -22.73 4.32 -6.49
C ILE A 365 -23.32 4.15 -7.89
N PHE A 366 -23.96 3.02 -8.17
CA PHE A 366 -24.59 2.76 -9.45
C PHE A 366 -25.69 3.77 -9.79
N ALA A 367 -26.54 4.11 -8.82
CA ALA A 367 -27.55 5.15 -8.96
C ALA A 367 -26.92 6.53 -9.24
N PHE A 368 -25.82 6.89 -8.56
CA PHE A 368 -25.08 8.13 -8.80
C PHE A 368 -24.44 8.16 -10.19
N VAL A 369 -23.89 7.03 -10.67
CA VAL A 369 -23.31 6.92 -12.02
C VAL A 369 -24.39 7.11 -13.09
N ILE A 370 -25.56 6.46 -12.94
CA ILE A 370 -26.68 6.63 -13.87
C ILE A 370 -27.19 8.07 -13.84
N ALA A 371 -27.42 8.64 -12.66
CA ALA A 371 -27.86 10.02 -12.52
C ALA A 371 -26.87 11.00 -13.14
N GLY A 372 -25.56 10.80 -12.92
CA GLY A 372 -24.50 11.59 -13.53
C GLY A 372 -24.48 11.50 -15.05
N ALA A 373 -24.63 10.29 -15.61
CA ALA A 373 -24.69 10.09 -17.05
C ALA A 373 -25.91 10.81 -17.68
N VAL A 374 -27.08 10.72 -17.04
CA VAL A 374 -28.30 11.39 -17.51
C VAL A 374 -28.16 12.92 -17.43
N LEU A 375 -27.72 13.46 -16.28
CA LEU A 375 -27.54 14.90 -16.10
C LEU A 375 -26.50 15.47 -17.06
N SER A 376 -25.38 14.75 -17.28
CA SER A 376 -24.36 15.15 -18.24
C SER A 376 -24.89 15.16 -19.68
N THR A 377 -25.85 14.30 -20.02
CA THR A 377 -26.49 14.30 -21.34
C THR A 377 -27.29 15.58 -21.58
N PHE A 378 -27.86 16.18 -20.51
CA PHE A 378 -28.55 17.47 -20.55
C PHE A 378 -27.63 18.67 -20.29
N GLN A 379 -26.30 18.48 -20.33
CA GLN A 379 -25.30 19.52 -20.03
C GLN A 379 -25.38 20.10 -18.61
N LEU A 380 -26.01 19.38 -17.67
CA LEU A 380 -26.01 19.73 -16.25
C LEU A 380 -24.77 19.13 -15.58
N THR A 381 -23.67 19.87 -15.55
CA THR A 381 -22.35 19.40 -15.08
C THR A 381 -22.13 19.47 -13.56
N GLY A 382 -23.09 19.98 -12.80
CA GLY A 382 -22.92 20.18 -11.35
C GLY A 382 -22.59 18.89 -10.57
N LEU A 383 -23.09 17.73 -11.01
CA LEU A 383 -22.78 16.44 -10.37
C LEU A 383 -21.39 15.92 -10.76
N SER A 384 -20.92 16.19 -11.98
CA SER A 384 -19.57 15.82 -12.42
C SER A 384 -18.49 16.71 -11.81
N GLU A 385 -18.78 17.99 -11.58
CA GLU A 385 -17.87 18.95 -10.94
C GLU A 385 -17.65 18.66 -9.45
N LEU A 386 -18.56 17.91 -8.83
CA LEU A 386 -18.42 17.46 -7.45
C LEU A 386 -17.23 16.51 -7.28
N PHE A 387 -16.89 15.75 -8.32
CA PHE A 387 -15.74 14.84 -8.31
C PHE A 387 -14.47 15.63 -8.65
N PRO A 388 -13.36 15.39 -7.93
CA PRO A 388 -12.11 16.07 -8.23
C PRO A 388 -11.68 15.74 -9.66
N LEU A 389 -11.61 16.77 -10.51
CA LEU A 389 -10.90 16.68 -11.78
C LEU A 389 -9.42 16.50 -11.44
N LYS A 390 -8.83 15.41 -11.96
CA LYS A 390 -7.41 15.09 -11.74
C LYS A 390 -6.50 16.19 -12.27
#